data_AF-P62520-F1
#
_entry.id   AF-P62520-F1
#
_cell.length_a   1.000
_cell.length_b   1.000
_cell.length_c   1.000
_cell.angle_alpha   90.00
_cell.angle_beta   90.00
_cell.angle_gamma   90.00
#
_symmetry.space_group_name_H-M   'P 1'
#
loop_
_entity.id
_entity.type
_entity.pdbx_description
1 polymer ?
#
loop_
_entity_poly.entity_id
_entity_poly.type
_entity_poly.pdbx_seq_one_letter_code
_entity_poly.pdbx_strand_id
1 'polypeptide(L)' 'MKNTSILFILGLALLLVLAFEAQVGESDGECGGFWWKCGRGKPPCCKGYACSKTWGWCAVEAP' A
#
# COMPACT_ATOMS: atom_id res chain seq x y z
N MET A 1 -32.42 10.60 24.98
CA MET A 1 -31.78 11.22 23.80
C MET A 1 -30.26 11.47 23.95
N LYS A 2 -29.64 11.35 25.14
CA LYS A 2 -28.17 11.54 25.31
C LYS A 2 -27.31 10.36 24.81
N ASN A 3 -27.84 9.13 24.92
CA ASN A 3 -27.08 7.91 24.68
C ASN A 3 -26.82 7.66 23.17
N THR A 4 -27.69 8.19 22.30
CA THR A 4 -27.59 8.03 20.84
C THR A 4 -26.34 8.67 20.26
N SER A 5 -25.87 9.78 20.83
CA SER A 5 -24.65 10.46 20.38
C SER A 5 -23.40 9.64 20.64
N ILE A 6 -23.32 8.97 21.79
CA ILE A 6 -22.15 8.13 22.17
C ILE A 6 -22.04 6.93 21.22
N LEU A 7 -23.16 6.28 20.90
CA LEU A 7 -23.17 5.15 19.97
C LEU A 7 -22.72 5.56 18.56
N PHE A 8 -23.08 6.76 18.11
CA PHE A 8 -22.67 7.27 16.81
C PHE A 8 -21.16 7.51 16.74
N ILE A 9 -20.58 8.10 17.79
CA ILE A 9 -19.12 8.35 17.86
C ILE A 9 -18.35 7.02 17.89
N LEU A 10 -18.81 6.03 18.67
CA LEU A 10 -18.18 4.71 18.72
C LEU A 10 -18.26 4.00 17.36
N GLY A 11 -19.40 4.09 16.66
CA GLY A 11 -19.54 3.54 15.31
C GLY A 11 -18.62 4.19 14.28
N LEU A 12 -18.47 5.52 14.33
CA LEU A 12 -17.53 6.27 13.50
C LEU A 12 -16.08 5.91 13.78
N ALA A 13 -15.70 5.78 15.06
CA ALA A 13 -14.35 5.35 15.44
C ALA A 13 -14.05 3.93 14.93
N LEU A 14 -15.01 3.00 15.05
CA LEU A 14 -14.87 1.65 14.53
C LEU A 14 -14.74 1.63 13.00
N LEU A 15 -15.54 2.42 12.28
CA LEU A 15 -15.43 2.58 10.83
C LEU A 15 -14.08 3.15 10.40
N LEU A 16 -13.55 4.14 11.12
CA LEU A 16 -12.22 4.69 10.85
C LEU A 16 -11.13 3.63 11.03
N VAL A 17 -11.14 2.88 12.12
CA VAL A 17 -10.19 1.78 12.36
C VAL A 17 -10.24 0.76 11.22
N LEU A 18 -11.45 0.33 10.81
CA LEU A 18 -11.61 -0.60 9.69
C LEU A 18 -11.12 -0.01 8.35
N ALA A 19 -11.29 1.29 8.11
CA ALA A 19 -10.78 1.95 6.90
C ALA A 19 -9.25 2.07 6.88
N PHE A 20 -8.61 2.21 8.04
CA PHE A 20 -7.14 2.14 8.15
C PHE A 20 -6.64 0.71 7.90
N GLU A 21 -7.27 -0.29 8.51
CA GLU A 21 -6.92 -1.70 8.27
C GLU A 21 -7.17 -2.12 6.80
N ALA A 22 -8.23 -1.62 6.15
CA ALA A 22 -8.48 -1.88 4.74
C ALA A 22 -7.42 -1.25 3.81
N GLN A 23 -6.88 -0.08 4.17
CA GLN A 23 -5.76 0.53 3.44
C GLN A 23 -4.42 -0.15 3.74
N VAL A 24 -4.26 -0.73 4.92
CA VAL A 24 -3.06 -1.51 5.29
C VAL A 24 -3.11 -2.93 4.70
N GLY A 25 -4.32 -3.48 4.53
CA GLY A 25 -4.58 -4.82 4.01
C GLY A 25 -4.42 -4.97 2.49
N GLU A 26 -4.21 -3.88 1.76
CA GLU A 26 -3.83 -3.91 0.34
C GLU A 26 -2.30 -3.82 0.15
N SER A 27 -1.54 -3.93 1.25
CA SER A 27 -0.10 -4.24 1.22
C SER A 27 0.12 -5.77 1.16
N ASP A 28 -0.53 -6.42 0.20
CA ASP A 28 -0.15 -7.75 -0.25
C ASP A 28 1.19 -7.62 -1.02
N GLY A 29 2.25 -7.41 -0.25
CA GLY A 29 3.63 -7.23 -0.72
C GLY A 29 3.79 -6.00 -1.61
N GLU A 30 3.99 -4.82 -1.02
CA GLU A 30 4.43 -3.60 -1.72
C GLU A 30 5.38 -4.01 -2.85
N CYS A 31 4.98 -3.77 -4.10
CA CYS A 31 5.84 -3.97 -5.24
C CYS A 31 6.17 -2.59 -5.82
N GLY A 32 7.39 -2.41 -6.33
CA GLY A 32 7.84 -1.16 -6.91
C GLY A 32 7.19 -0.90 -8.28
N GLY A 33 6.48 0.21 -8.42
CA GLY A 33 6.01 0.71 -9.72
C GLY A 33 7.16 1.30 -10.55
N PHE A 34 6.84 1.82 -11.75
CA PHE A 34 7.83 2.52 -12.58
C PHE A 34 8.60 3.58 -11.77
N TRP A 35 9.91 3.62 -11.92
CA TRP A 35 10.85 4.52 -11.23
C TRP A 35 11.00 4.32 -9.71
N TRP A 36 10.40 3.29 -9.12
CA TRP A 36 10.66 2.96 -7.72
C TRP A 36 12.04 2.35 -7.53
N LYS A 37 12.73 2.69 -6.44
CA LYS A 37 14.03 2.08 -6.09
C LYS A 37 13.87 0.57 -5.85
N CYS A 38 14.74 -0.21 -6.46
CA CYS A 38 14.77 -1.67 -6.31
C CYS A 38 16.18 -2.15 -5.94
N GLY A 39 16.30 -3.36 -5.41
CA GLY A 39 17.57 -3.94 -4.98
C GLY A 39 17.51 -4.55 -3.59
N ARG A 40 18.68 -4.80 -2.97
CA ARG A 40 18.75 -5.43 -1.64
C ARG A 40 18.05 -4.58 -0.59
N GLY A 41 17.13 -5.20 0.14
CA GLY A 41 16.34 -4.54 1.21
C GLY A 41 15.21 -3.65 0.69
N LYS A 42 14.84 -3.75 -0.59
CA LYS A 42 13.69 -3.07 -1.18
C LYS A 42 12.68 -4.09 -1.71
N PRO A 43 11.40 -3.71 -1.78
CA PRO A 43 10.38 -4.54 -2.40
C PRO A 43 10.73 -4.92 -3.85
N PRO A 44 10.27 -6.08 -4.35
CA PRO A 44 10.41 -6.45 -5.75
C PRO A 44 9.61 -5.48 -6.65
N CYS A 45 9.97 -5.36 -7.93
CA CYS A 45 9.16 -4.58 -8.88
C CYS A 45 7.82 -5.26 -9.15
N CYS A 46 6.77 -4.48 -9.41
CA CYS A 46 5.47 -5.02 -9.80
C CYS A 46 5.54 -5.71 -11.16
N LYS A 47 4.58 -6.60 -11.44
CA LYS A 47 4.43 -7.26 -12.74
C LYS A 47 4.41 -6.22 -13.88
N GLY A 48 5.23 -6.43 -14.91
CA GLY A 48 5.44 -5.49 -16.02
C GLY A 48 6.63 -4.55 -15.83
N TYR A 49 7.29 -4.58 -14.67
CA TYR A 49 8.52 -3.86 -14.41
C TYR A 49 9.65 -4.79 -13.97
N ALA A 50 10.85 -4.52 -14.48
CA ALA A 50 12.08 -5.17 -14.07
C ALA A 50 13.01 -4.18 -13.35
N CYS A 51 13.73 -4.67 -12.34
CA CYS A 51 14.73 -3.86 -11.66
C CYS A 51 15.92 -3.60 -12.60
N SER A 52 16.12 -2.34 -13.01
CA SER A 52 17.25 -1.99 -13.86
C SER A 52 18.56 -2.16 -13.10
N LYS A 53 19.45 -3.04 -13.61
CA LYS A 53 20.79 -3.26 -13.04
C LYS A 53 21.68 -2.03 -13.13
N THR A 54 21.47 -1.19 -14.17
CA THR A 54 22.27 0.02 -14.40
C THR A 54 21.85 1.14 -13.47
N TRP A 55 20.55 1.28 -13.23
CA TRP A 55 20.00 2.45 -12.57
C TRP A 55 19.52 2.21 -11.13
N GLY A 56 19.13 0.99 -10.77
CA GLY A 56 18.62 0.65 -9.44
C GLY A 56 17.16 1.06 -9.21
N TRP A 57 16.36 1.18 -10.29
CA TRP A 57 14.92 1.37 -10.20
C TRP A 57 14.13 0.44 -11.13
N CYS A 58 12.87 0.24 -10.81
CA CYS A 58 11.92 -0.51 -11.62
C CYS A 58 11.65 0.24 -12.92
N ALA A 59 11.98 -0.38 -14.05
CA ALA A 59 11.71 0.12 -15.39
C ALA A 59 10.78 -0.86 -16.10
N VAL A 60 10.09 -0.41 -17.16
CA VAL A 60 9.25 -1.30 -17.97
C VAL A 60 10.10 -2.47 -18.46
N GLU A 61 9.59 -3.69 -18.29
CA GLU A 61 10.22 -4.88 -18.84
C GLU A 61 10.17 -4.74 -20.37
N ALA A 62 11.34 -4.49 -20.98
CA ALA A 62 11.44 -4.40 -22.43
C ALA A 62 11.07 -5.78 -23.03
N PRO A 63 10.35 -5.82 -24.18
CA PRO A 63 9.91 -7.07 -24.80
C PRO A 63 11.07 -7.98 -25.22
#